data_AF-A0A9Q5V7P7-F1
#
_entry.id   AF-A0A9Q5V7P7-F1
#
_cell.length_a   1.000
_cell.length_b   1.000
_cell.length_c   1.000
_cell.angle_alpha   90.00
_cell.angle_beta   90.00
_cell.angle_gamma   90.00
#
_symmetry.space_group_name_H-M   'P 1'
#
loop_
_entity.id
_entity.type
_entity.pdbx_description
1 polymer ?
#
loop_
_entity_poly.entity_id
_entity_poly.type
_entity_poly.pdbx_seq_one_letter_code
_entity_poly.pdbx_strand_id
1 'polypeptide(L)'
;MFEIDSDCNLLQGFNFNRNNQNRIMHVKSLTIGTITLSPDFEVIDPTTGDKSSVVGVGSYLGWRQQKTSPLFMRFYSSHTNTADLSSYVSNSMDNTSVSFEVEMFEYDPNAKQYFKAFHCDAQSMKGEILCDSRGKLAGFIEKEPSKLVQSPLNYQINFRCEPWSAKHGVSRPR
;
A
#
# COMPACT_ATOMS: atom_id res chain seq x y z
N MET A 1 -13.76 11.41 -16.26
CA MET A 1 -13.68 10.45 -15.12
C MET A 1 -12.25 10.50 -14.63
N PHE A 2 -12.04 10.71 -13.32
CA PHE A 2 -10.69 10.72 -12.74
C PHE A 2 -10.32 9.31 -12.29
N GLU A 3 -9.16 8.84 -12.72
CA GLU A 3 -8.62 7.51 -12.43
C GLU A 3 -7.14 7.68 -12.08
N ILE A 4 -6.71 7.01 -11.02
CA ILE A 4 -5.31 6.79 -10.71
C ILE A 4 -5.02 5.37 -11.15
N ASP A 5 -4.13 5.20 -12.13
CA ASP A 5 -3.66 3.91 -12.60
C ASP A 5 -2.16 4.03 -12.79
N SER A 6 -1.42 3.74 -11.73
CA SER A 6 -0.02 4.13 -11.60
C SER A 6 0.84 2.93 -11.29
N ASP A 7 1.64 2.51 -12.26
CA ASP A 7 2.80 1.65 -12.03
C ASP A 7 3.92 2.43 -11.33
N CYS A 8 4.56 1.79 -10.37
CA CYS A 8 5.67 2.33 -9.60
C CYS A 8 6.90 1.43 -9.73
N ASN A 9 8.07 2.05 -9.81
CA ASN A 9 9.32 1.32 -9.99
C ASN A 9 9.85 0.82 -8.65
N LEU A 10 9.77 -0.50 -8.46
CA LEU A 10 10.19 -1.16 -7.22
C LEU A 10 11.68 -0.98 -6.91
N LEU A 11 12.55 -1.15 -7.92
CA LEU A 11 14.00 -1.03 -7.76
C LEU A 11 14.38 0.38 -7.30
N GLN A 12 13.76 1.38 -7.91
CA GLN A 12 13.97 2.78 -7.57
C GLN A 12 13.42 3.11 -6.18
N GLY A 13 12.31 2.50 -5.75
CA GLY A 13 11.76 2.72 -4.41
C GLY A 13 12.61 2.12 -3.29
N PHE A 14 13.26 0.98 -3.51
CA PHE A 14 14.22 0.42 -2.55
C PHE A 14 15.61 1.07 -2.64
N ASN A 15 16.09 1.35 -3.85
CA ASN A 15 17.44 1.85 -4.13
C ASN A 15 17.36 3.18 -4.88
N PHE A 16 16.94 4.22 -4.18
CA PHE A 16 16.74 5.53 -4.78
C PHE A 16 18.00 6.07 -5.47
N ASN A 17 17.85 6.44 -6.73
CA ASN A 17 18.87 7.12 -7.51
C ASN A 17 18.29 8.42 -8.10
N ARG A 18 18.84 9.57 -7.69
CA ARG A 18 18.44 10.90 -8.16
C ARG A 18 18.46 11.10 -9.69
N ASN A 19 19.23 10.30 -10.42
CA ASN A 19 19.33 10.39 -11.88
C ASN A 19 18.23 9.59 -12.60
N ASN A 20 17.55 8.71 -11.88
CA ASN A 20 16.39 8.00 -12.37
C ASN A 20 15.14 8.80 -12.01
N GLN A 21 14.24 9.00 -12.96
CA GLN A 21 13.05 9.84 -12.86
C GLN A 21 11.76 9.02 -12.73
N ASN A 22 11.89 7.70 -12.53
CA ASN A 22 10.76 6.80 -12.41
C ASN A 22 9.94 7.09 -11.15
N ARG A 23 8.62 6.92 -11.28
CA ARG A 23 7.66 7.03 -10.17
C ARG A 23 7.98 6.02 -9.06
N ILE A 24 7.83 6.46 -7.82
CA ILE A 24 8.07 5.67 -6.60
C ILE A 24 6.81 5.67 -5.75
N MET A 25 6.54 4.60 -5.01
CA MET A 25 5.50 4.56 -3.99
C MET A 25 6.07 3.98 -2.69
N HIS A 26 5.83 4.67 -1.58
CA HIS A 26 6.16 4.23 -0.23
C HIS A 26 4.89 4.03 0.58
N VAL A 27 4.77 2.88 1.23
CA VAL A 27 3.69 2.60 2.18
C VAL A 27 4.22 2.94 3.57
N LYS A 28 3.74 4.04 4.16
CA LYS A 28 4.24 4.58 5.43
C LYS A 28 3.71 3.80 6.63
N SER A 29 2.42 3.48 6.61
CA SER A 29 1.76 2.69 7.65
C SER A 29 0.67 1.81 7.04
N LEU A 30 0.45 0.64 7.65
CA LEU A 30 -0.63 -0.27 7.28
C LEU A 30 -1.09 -1.05 8.51
N THR A 31 -2.38 -0.93 8.81
CA THR A 31 -3.09 -1.74 9.80
C THR A 31 -4.22 -2.49 9.09
N ILE A 32 -4.24 -3.81 9.23
CA ILE A 32 -5.30 -4.69 8.73
C ILE A 32 -5.91 -5.40 9.94
N GLY A 33 -7.17 -5.10 10.21
CA GLY A 33 -7.87 -5.57 11.40
C GLY A 33 -7.16 -5.16 12.67
N THR A 34 -6.61 -6.14 13.38
CA THR A 34 -5.85 -5.93 14.63
C THR A 34 -4.33 -5.93 14.43
N ILE A 35 -3.84 -6.24 13.22
CA ILE A 35 -2.40 -6.29 12.94
C ILE A 35 -1.95 -4.96 12.38
N THR A 36 -0.97 -4.35 13.04
CA THR A 36 -0.24 -3.18 12.53
C THR A 36 1.14 -3.63 12.08
N LEU A 37 1.48 -3.35 10.83
CA LEU A 37 2.79 -3.68 10.28
C LEU A 37 3.86 -2.72 10.81
N SER A 38 5.05 -3.24 11.06
CA SER A 38 6.19 -2.46 11.54
C SER A 38 6.89 -1.75 10.37
N PRO A 39 7.24 -0.45 10.47
CA PRO A 39 7.96 0.27 9.42
C PRO A 39 9.46 -0.09 9.46
N ASP A 40 9.79 -1.27 8.96
CA ASP A 40 11.10 -1.92 9.10
C ASP A 40 12.01 -1.81 7.87
N PHE A 41 11.53 -1.20 6.78
CA PHE A 41 12.37 -0.82 5.66
C PHE A 41 12.82 0.64 5.79
N GLU A 42 14.12 0.87 5.62
CA GLU A 42 14.70 2.20 5.50
C GLU A 42 14.90 2.53 4.03
N VAL A 43 14.19 3.56 3.54
CA VAL A 43 14.27 4.05 2.15
C VAL A 43 14.59 5.54 2.14
N ILE A 44 14.88 6.10 0.96
CA ILE A 44 15.14 7.55 0.82
C ILE A 44 13.87 8.26 0.37
N ASP A 45 13.47 9.32 1.08
CA ASP A 45 12.45 10.24 0.60
C ASP A 45 13.02 11.02 -0.61
N PRO A 46 12.43 10.90 -1.81
CA PRO A 46 12.98 11.51 -3.01
C PRO A 46 12.81 13.04 -3.05
N THR A 47 11.97 13.62 -2.18
CA THR A 47 11.72 15.06 -2.09
C THR A 47 12.73 15.77 -1.18
N THR A 48 13.17 15.10 -0.10
CA THR A 48 14.15 15.69 0.85
C THR A 48 15.54 15.09 0.74
N GLY A 49 15.66 13.84 0.28
CA GLY A 49 16.90 13.07 0.28
C GLY A 49 17.20 12.37 1.62
N ASP A 50 16.32 12.51 2.61
CA ASP A 50 16.50 11.91 3.93
C ASP A 50 16.04 10.46 3.98
N LYS A 51 16.52 9.74 5.00
CA LYS A 51 16.05 8.39 5.30
C LYS A 51 14.64 8.42 5.89
N SER A 52 13.82 7.46 5.51
CA SER A 52 12.42 7.34 5.88
C SER A 52 12.09 5.88 6.14
N SER A 53 11.53 5.57 7.31
CA SER A 53 11.06 4.23 7.65
C SER A 53 9.67 3.98 7.04
N VAL A 54 9.50 2.82 6.40
CA VAL A 54 8.29 2.43 5.67
C VAL A 54 7.93 0.98 5.96
N VAL A 55 6.65 0.63 5.90
CA VAL A 55 6.20 -0.78 6.02
C VAL A 55 6.37 -1.54 4.71
N GLY A 56 6.50 -0.82 3.59
CA GLY A 56 6.68 -1.43 2.28
C GLY A 56 6.92 -0.45 1.15
N VAL A 57 7.37 -0.99 0.02
CA VAL A 57 7.58 -0.24 -1.24
C VAL A 57 6.57 -0.70 -2.27
N GLY A 58 5.86 0.25 -2.85
CA GLY A 58 4.79 0.04 -3.80
C GLY A 58 5.25 -0.23 -5.22
N SER A 59 4.54 -1.10 -5.94
CA SER A 59 4.73 -1.30 -7.39
C SER A 59 3.50 -0.95 -8.22
N TYR A 60 2.32 -0.85 -7.60
CA TYR A 60 1.11 -0.44 -8.32
C TYR A 60 0.05 0.14 -7.37
N LEU A 61 -0.60 1.21 -7.80
CA LEU A 61 -1.80 1.77 -7.18
C LEU A 61 -2.87 2.05 -8.25
N GLY A 62 -4.03 1.42 -8.09
CA GLY A 62 -5.19 1.62 -8.94
C GLY A 62 -6.38 2.13 -8.14
N TRP A 63 -6.93 3.28 -8.49
CA TRP A 63 -8.16 3.80 -7.91
C TRP A 63 -8.97 4.59 -8.93
N ARG A 64 -10.12 4.03 -9.30
CA ARG A 64 -11.15 4.76 -10.05
C ARG A 64 -11.84 5.66 -9.04
N GLN A 65 -11.73 6.98 -9.14
CA GLN A 65 -12.21 7.90 -8.10
C GLN A 65 -13.75 8.03 -8.10
N GLN A 66 -14.45 6.93 -7.84
CA GLN A 66 -15.89 6.89 -7.61
C GLN A 66 -16.14 6.49 -6.15
N LYS A 67 -17.25 6.95 -5.58
CA LYS A 67 -17.58 6.79 -4.15
C LYS A 67 -17.56 5.34 -3.65
N THR A 68 -17.78 4.38 -4.54
CA THR A 68 -17.83 2.94 -4.23
C THR A 68 -16.74 2.15 -4.95
N SER A 69 -15.86 2.83 -5.68
CA SER A 69 -14.84 2.14 -6.43
C SER A 69 -13.73 1.66 -5.49
N PRO A 70 -13.34 0.38 -5.61
CA PRO A 70 -12.26 -0.16 -4.82
C PRO A 70 -10.92 0.48 -5.19
N LEU A 71 -10.04 0.56 -4.20
CA LEU A 71 -8.63 0.82 -4.37
C LEU A 71 -7.89 -0.53 -4.42
N PHE A 72 -6.97 -0.64 -5.38
CA PHE A 72 -6.08 -1.78 -5.55
C PHE A 72 -4.67 -1.32 -5.25
N MET A 73 -3.98 -2.04 -4.37
CA MET A 73 -2.59 -1.75 -4.04
C MET A 73 -1.75 -3.01 -4.15
N ARG A 74 -0.59 -2.89 -4.80
CA ARG A 74 0.49 -3.88 -4.78
C ARG A 74 1.73 -3.24 -4.20
N PHE A 75 2.30 -3.89 -3.20
CA PHE A 75 3.52 -3.44 -2.54
C PHE A 75 4.31 -4.64 -2.03
N TYR A 76 5.54 -4.39 -1.63
CA TYR A 76 6.46 -5.38 -1.11
C TYR A 76 6.82 -5.02 0.33
N SER A 77 6.68 -5.99 1.22
CA SER A 77 6.88 -5.86 2.66
C SER A 77 7.89 -6.89 3.17
N SER A 78 8.41 -6.69 4.37
CA SER A 78 9.37 -7.59 5.01
C SER A 78 8.79 -8.97 5.32
N HIS A 79 9.68 -9.94 5.53
CA HIS A 79 9.30 -11.29 5.94
C HIS A 79 8.43 -11.28 7.21
N THR A 80 8.85 -10.58 8.26
CA THR A 80 8.15 -10.52 9.55
C THR A 80 6.73 -10.00 9.38
N ASN A 81 6.57 -8.84 8.73
CA ASN A 81 5.26 -8.26 8.45
C ASN A 81 4.37 -9.21 7.62
N THR A 82 4.93 -9.90 6.63
CA THR A 82 4.17 -10.84 5.79
C THR A 82 3.77 -12.10 6.54
N ALA A 83 4.59 -12.57 7.49
CA ALA A 83 4.28 -13.70 8.34
C ALA A 83 3.15 -13.36 9.33
N ASP A 84 3.21 -12.19 9.96
CA ASP A 84 2.18 -11.70 10.87
C ASP A 84 0.83 -11.54 10.16
N LEU A 85 0.85 -10.93 8.97
CA LEU A 85 -0.35 -10.76 8.17
C LEU A 85 -0.90 -12.11 7.67
N SER A 86 -0.04 -13.03 7.24
CA SER A 86 -0.47 -14.38 6.82
C SER A 86 -1.12 -15.15 7.96
N SER A 87 -0.56 -15.05 9.17
CA SER A 87 -1.14 -15.64 10.39
C SER A 87 -2.52 -15.05 10.68
N TYR A 88 -2.67 -13.72 10.59
CA TYR A 88 -3.96 -13.07 10.78
C TYR A 88 -5.01 -13.50 9.75
N VAL A 89 -4.68 -13.46 8.45
CA VAL A 89 -5.60 -13.85 7.37
C VAL A 89 -6.00 -15.32 7.46
N SER A 90 -5.11 -16.19 7.96
CA SER A 90 -5.44 -17.61 8.18
C SER A 90 -6.42 -17.82 9.34
N ASN A 91 -6.46 -16.89 10.30
CA ASN A 91 -7.30 -16.96 11.49
C ASN A 91 -8.56 -16.07 11.41
N SER A 92 -8.62 -15.14 10.47
CA SER A 92 -9.73 -14.20 10.28
C SER A 92 -10.34 -14.35 8.88
N MET A 93 -11.62 -14.73 8.81
CA MET A 93 -12.37 -14.94 7.56
C MET A 93 -13.50 -13.93 7.37
N ASP A 94 -13.49 -12.84 8.15
CA ASP A 94 -14.51 -11.80 8.13
C ASP A 94 -14.02 -10.56 7.37
N ASN A 95 -14.98 -9.75 6.91
CA ASN A 95 -14.67 -8.42 6.41
C ASN A 95 -13.79 -7.67 7.41
N THR A 96 -12.69 -7.12 6.91
CA THR A 96 -11.64 -6.60 7.77
C THR A 96 -11.38 -5.14 7.47
N SER A 97 -11.38 -4.29 8.50
CA SER A 97 -11.00 -2.88 8.36
C SER A 97 -9.53 -2.75 7.97
N VAL A 98 -9.24 -1.83 7.06
CA VAL A 98 -7.87 -1.44 6.70
C VAL A 98 -7.67 0.05 6.95
N SER A 99 -6.52 0.41 7.52
CA SER A 99 -6.08 1.79 7.71
C SER A 99 -4.65 1.91 7.17
N PHE A 100 -4.41 2.85 6.27
CA PHE A 100 -3.10 2.97 5.63
C PHE A 100 -2.72 4.40 5.27
N GLU A 101 -1.42 4.63 5.18
CA GLU A 101 -0.82 5.86 4.68
C GLU A 101 0.17 5.50 3.59
N VAL A 102 0.06 6.19 2.45
CA VAL A 102 0.89 5.95 1.28
C VAL A 102 1.29 7.27 0.65
N GLU A 103 2.50 7.30 0.12
CA GLU A 103 3.05 8.44 -0.60
C GLU A 103 3.57 7.96 -1.95
N MET A 104 3.11 8.60 -3.02
CA MET A 104 3.56 8.40 -4.38
C MET A 104 4.32 9.64 -4.83
N PHE A 105 5.49 9.41 -5.40
CA PHE A 105 6.40 10.45 -5.82
C PHE A 105 6.59 10.40 -7.33
N GLU A 106 6.51 11.57 -7.96
CA GLU A 106 6.77 11.76 -9.38
C GLU A 106 7.85 12.82 -9.58
N TYR A 107 8.58 12.72 -10.68
CA TYR A 107 9.61 13.70 -11.05
C TYR A 107 9.04 14.78 -11.96
N ASP A 108 9.20 16.04 -11.59
CA ASP A 108 8.93 17.17 -12.46
C ASP A 108 10.17 17.48 -13.32
N PRO A 109 10.14 17.27 -14.65
CA PRO A 109 11.29 17.54 -15.52
C PRO A 109 11.61 19.04 -15.67
N ASN A 110 10.65 19.93 -15.41
CA ASN A 110 10.86 21.38 -15.50
C ASN A 110 11.50 21.92 -14.23
N ALA A 111 10.93 21.59 -13.07
CA ALA A 111 11.48 21.96 -11.77
C ALA A 111 12.70 21.11 -11.38
N LYS A 112 12.95 20.01 -12.09
CA LYS A 112 14.04 19.06 -11.89
C LYS A 112 14.08 18.45 -10.48
N GLN A 113 12.90 18.25 -9.88
CA GLN A 113 12.74 17.72 -8.53
C GLN A 113 11.57 16.76 -8.43
N TYR A 114 11.60 15.88 -7.44
CA TYR A 114 10.44 15.05 -7.11
C TYR A 114 9.39 15.85 -6.32
N PHE A 115 8.13 15.47 -6.47
CA PHE A 115 7.02 15.97 -5.67
C PHE A 115 6.08 14.81 -5.29
N LYS A 116 5.25 15.02 -4.26
CA LYS A 116 4.22 14.04 -3.85
C LYS A 116 3.02 14.15 -4.81
N ALA A 117 2.84 13.18 -5.68
CA ALA A 117 1.76 13.13 -6.66
C ALA A 117 0.46 12.55 -6.06
N PHE A 118 0.59 11.66 -5.08
CA PHE A 118 -0.51 11.13 -4.29
C PHE A 118 -0.04 10.95 -2.86
N HIS A 119 -0.75 11.50 -1.89
CA HIS A 119 -0.42 11.37 -0.47
C HIS A 119 -1.67 11.55 0.37
N CYS A 120 -1.58 11.11 1.62
CA CYS A 120 -2.65 11.25 2.59
C CYS A 120 -2.46 12.42 3.56
N ASP A 121 -1.54 13.36 3.30
CA ASP A 121 -1.22 14.49 4.21
C ASP A 121 -0.94 14.06 5.66
N ALA A 122 -0.20 12.95 5.84
CA ALA A 122 0.05 12.32 7.14
C ALA A 122 -1.22 11.88 7.89
N GLN A 123 -2.35 11.73 7.18
CA GLN A 123 -3.57 11.13 7.68
C GLN A 123 -3.70 9.69 7.20
N SER A 124 -4.39 8.84 7.96
CA SER A 124 -4.67 7.48 7.51
C SER A 124 -5.97 7.41 6.71
N MET A 125 -5.89 6.82 5.51
CA MET A 125 -7.07 6.42 4.75
C MET A 125 -7.66 5.15 5.35
N LYS A 126 -8.99 5.13 5.49
CA LYS A 126 -9.72 3.98 6.01
C LYS A 126 -10.54 3.30 4.93
N GLY A 127 -10.58 1.99 4.98
CA GLY A 127 -11.39 1.15 4.09
C GLY A 127 -11.72 -0.19 4.72
N GLU A 128 -12.33 -1.05 3.92
CA GLU A 128 -12.59 -2.44 4.27
C GLU A 128 -12.10 -3.37 3.16
N ILE A 129 -11.43 -4.45 3.55
CA ILE A 129 -11.15 -5.59 2.67
C ILE A 129 -12.33 -6.53 2.80
N LEU A 130 -13.07 -6.70 1.70
CA LEU A 130 -14.24 -7.57 1.66
C LEU A 130 -13.83 -9.02 1.37
N CYS A 131 -14.57 -9.95 1.95
CA CYS A 131 -14.48 -11.35 1.53
C CYS A 131 -15.08 -11.55 0.14
N ASP A 132 -14.46 -12.42 -0.64
CA ASP A 132 -15.01 -12.90 -1.90
C ASP A 132 -16.22 -13.83 -1.66
N SER A 133 -16.87 -14.26 -2.74
CA SER A 133 -18.00 -15.20 -2.68
C SER A 133 -17.70 -16.54 -1.99
N ARG A 134 -16.42 -16.85 -1.71
CA ARG A 134 -15.95 -18.06 -1.04
C ARG A 134 -15.53 -17.81 0.42
N GLY A 135 -15.77 -16.61 0.94
CA GLY A 135 -15.44 -16.23 2.31
C GLY A 135 -13.94 -15.94 2.53
N LYS A 136 -13.16 -15.70 1.46
CA LYS A 136 -11.74 -15.35 1.57
C LYS A 136 -11.54 -13.86 1.36
N LEU A 137 -10.72 -13.23 2.19
CA LEU A 137 -10.34 -11.82 1.99
C LEU A 137 -9.80 -11.59 0.58
N ALA A 138 -10.24 -10.51 -0.06
CA ALA A 138 -9.84 -10.13 -1.42
C ALA A 138 -8.39 -9.60 -1.47
N GLY A 139 -7.43 -10.50 -1.33
CA GLY A 139 -6.00 -10.22 -1.40
C GLY A 139 -5.17 -11.50 -1.48
N PHE A 140 -3.87 -11.34 -1.69
CA PHE A 140 -2.92 -12.45 -1.61
C PHE A 140 -1.55 -11.96 -1.17
N ILE A 141 -0.83 -12.86 -0.51
CA ILE A 141 0.55 -12.69 -0.07
C ILE A 141 1.37 -13.75 -0.82
N GLU A 142 2.39 -13.31 -1.56
CA GLU A 142 3.31 -14.22 -2.23
C GLU A 142 4.16 -14.98 -1.19
N LYS A 143 4.32 -16.28 -1.42
CA LYS A 143 5.16 -17.13 -0.54
C LYS A 143 6.65 -17.02 -0.86
N GLU A 144 6.95 -16.70 -2.10
CA GLU A 144 8.32 -16.58 -2.59
C GLU A 144 8.78 -15.13 -2.53
N PRO A 145 10.05 -14.88 -2.15
CA PRO A 145 10.59 -13.53 -2.12
C PRO A 145 10.71 -12.94 -3.52
N SER A 146 10.74 -11.61 -3.59
CA SER A 146 10.94 -10.88 -4.84
C SER A 146 12.27 -11.27 -5.50
N LYS A 147 12.21 -11.57 -6.80
CA LYS A 147 13.41 -11.79 -7.62
C LYS A 147 14.02 -10.47 -8.12
N LEU A 148 13.28 -9.37 -8.02
CA LEU A 148 13.72 -8.06 -8.51
C LEU A 148 14.59 -7.34 -7.46
N VAL A 149 14.22 -7.44 -6.19
CA VAL A 149 14.98 -6.87 -5.06
C VAL A 149 15.25 -8.00 -4.09
N GLN A 150 16.50 -8.44 -4.01
CA GLN A 150 16.91 -9.57 -3.16
C GLN A 150 17.38 -9.12 -1.77
N SER A 151 17.71 -7.84 -1.60
CA SER A 151 18.09 -7.23 -0.33
C SER A 151 17.49 -5.82 -0.24
N PRO A 152 16.73 -5.49 0.82
CA PRO A 152 16.30 -6.39 1.88
C PRO A 152 15.34 -7.47 1.35
N LEU A 153 15.23 -8.61 2.05
CA LEU A 153 14.29 -9.68 1.67
C LEU A 153 12.86 -9.18 1.78
N ASN A 154 12.09 -9.27 0.69
CA ASN A 154 10.76 -8.70 0.60
C ASN A 154 9.80 -9.61 -0.18
N TYR A 155 8.52 -9.54 0.16
CA TYR A 155 7.45 -10.38 -0.40
C TYR A 155 6.29 -9.49 -0.84
N GLN A 156 5.67 -9.88 -1.95
CA GLN A 156 4.59 -9.11 -2.54
C GLN A 156 3.29 -9.33 -1.76
N ILE A 157 2.60 -8.23 -1.46
CA ILE A 157 1.24 -8.22 -0.93
C ILE A 157 0.36 -7.48 -1.94
N ASN A 158 -0.81 -8.03 -2.20
CA ASN A 158 -1.86 -7.36 -2.97
C ASN A 158 -3.14 -7.40 -2.15
N PHE A 159 -3.83 -6.27 -2.09
CA PHE A 159 -5.19 -6.24 -1.58
C PHE A 159 -6.07 -5.30 -2.41
N ARG A 160 -7.37 -5.61 -2.36
CA ARG A 160 -8.44 -4.73 -2.81
C ARG A 160 -9.17 -4.24 -1.57
N CYS A 161 -9.23 -2.92 -1.37
CA CYS A 161 -10.04 -2.33 -0.31
C CYS A 161 -11.10 -1.40 -0.89
N GLU A 162 -12.28 -1.42 -0.29
CA GLU A 162 -13.32 -0.45 -0.59
C GLU A 162 -13.17 0.75 0.37
N PRO A 163 -13.31 1.99 -0.13
CA PRO A 163 -13.30 3.17 0.73
C PRO A 163 -14.36 3.04 1.83
N TRP A 164 -14.01 3.44 3.05
CA TRP A 164 -14.94 3.38 4.18
C TRP A 164 -16.22 4.17 3.86
N SER A 165 -17.36 3.48 3.75
CA SER A 165 -18.65 4.12 3.53
C SER A 165 -19.42 4.24 4.87
N ALA A 166 -19.87 5.44 5.21
CA ALA A 166 -20.67 5.69 6.42
C ALA A 166 -22.02 4.91 6.46
N LYS A 167 -22.35 4.11 5.44
CA LYS A 167 -23.59 3.33 5.38
C LYS A 167 -23.59 2.10 6.30
N HIS A 168 -22.45 1.71 6.88
CA HIS A 168 -22.39 0.63 7.87
C HIS A 168 -22.77 1.08 9.30
N GLY A 169 -23.13 2.36 9.50
CA GLY A 169 -23.55 2.92 10.79
C GLY A 169 -25.06 3.03 11.03
N VAL A 170 -25.92 2.57 10.12
CA VAL A 170 -27.38 2.56 10.35
C VAL A 170 -27.80 1.13 10.67
N SER A 171 -27.89 0.82 11.96
CA SER A 171 -28.69 -0.31 12.41
C SER A 171 -30.10 -0.15 11.81
N ARG A 172 -30.54 -1.15 11.06
CA ARG A 172 -31.95 -1.22 10.65
C ARG A 172 -32.78 -1.29 11.94
N PRO A 173 -33.67 -0.33 12.22
CA PRO A 173 -34.64 -0.51 13.29
C PRO A 173 -35.52 -1.70 12.89
N ARG A 174 -35.72 -2.62 13.83
CA ARG A 174 -36.75 -3.66 13.71
C ARG A 174 -38.13 -3.02 13.78
#